data_AF-A0A524FNQ3-F1
#
_entry.id   AF-A0A524FNQ3-F1
#
_cell.length_a   1.000
_cell.length_b   1.000
_cell.length_c   1.000
_cell.angle_alpha   90.00
_cell.angle_beta   90.00
_cell.angle_gamma   90.00
#
_symmetry.space_group_name_H-M   'P 1'
#
loop_
_entity.id
_entity.type
_entity.pdbx_description
1 polymer ?
#
loop_
_entity_poly.entity_id
_entity_poly.type
_entity_poly.pdbx_seq_one_letter_code
_entity_poly.pdbx_strand_id
1 'polypeptide(L)'
;TERLASNTHVRFDGIEGESILLSFKDKGIAISTGSACTSKTLEPSHTLIATGLLHEEAHGSLQITTGRFNTNDDIDRVLEAIPEVVSRLRDLSPIYKPKRV
;
A
#
# COMPACT_ATOMS: atom_id res chain seq x y z
N THR A 1 3.99 -19.44 7.28
CA THR A 1 3.15 -18.29 6.87
C THR A 1 1.83 -18.81 6.36
N GLU A 2 0.81 -18.84 7.21
CA GLU A 2 -0.55 -19.18 6.80
C GLU A 2 -1.28 -17.88 6.44
N ARG A 3 -1.39 -17.60 5.14
CA ARG A 3 -2.11 -16.44 4.62
C ARG A 3 -3.15 -16.88 3.60
N LEU A 4 -4.21 -16.11 3.46
CA LEU A 4 -5.15 -16.31 2.35
C LEU A 4 -4.41 -16.09 1.03
N ALA A 5 -4.53 -17.04 0.10
CA ALA A 5 -3.73 -17.07 -1.13
C ALA A 5 -3.89 -15.80 -2.00
N SER A 6 -5.08 -15.20 -1.99
CA SER A 6 -5.39 -14.00 -2.75
C SER A 6 -5.02 -12.70 -2.06
N ASN A 7 -4.57 -12.72 -0.79
CA ASN A 7 -4.33 -11.51 -0.02
C ASN A 7 -2.82 -11.22 0.13
N THR A 8 -2.44 -10.03 -0.30
CA THR A 8 -1.11 -9.47 -0.03
C THR A 8 -1.27 -8.09 0.58
N HIS A 9 -0.87 -7.95 1.84
CA HIS A 9 -0.88 -6.68 2.56
C HIS A 9 0.57 -6.34 2.93
N VAL A 10 1.08 -5.23 2.39
CA VAL A 10 2.44 -4.74 2.58
C VAL A 10 2.40 -3.29 3.06
N ARG A 11 3.51 -2.84 3.64
CA ARG A 11 3.68 -1.47 4.12
C ARG A 11 4.95 -0.87 3.53
N PHE A 12 4.88 0.40 3.17
CA PHE A 12 6.03 1.20 2.76
C PHE A 12 6.24 2.35 3.74
N ASP A 13 7.34 2.28 4.49
CA ASP A 13 7.68 3.35 5.43
C ASP A 13 7.94 4.68 4.70
N GLY A 14 7.51 5.78 5.33
CA GLY A 14 7.78 7.14 4.89
C GLY A 14 6.88 7.65 3.75
N ILE A 15 5.83 6.93 3.37
CA ILE A 15 4.84 7.38 2.38
C ILE A 15 3.42 7.09 2.86
N GLU A 16 2.45 7.83 2.34
CA GLU A 16 1.05 7.74 2.76
C GLU A 16 0.23 6.86 1.80
N GLY A 17 -0.63 6.01 2.36
CA GLY A 17 -1.49 5.08 1.61
C GLY A 17 -2.40 5.79 0.62
N GLU A 18 -3.03 6.91 0.98
CA GLU A 18 -3.90 7.66 0.05
C GLU A 18 -3.13 8.12 -1.20
N SER A 19 -1.88 8.56 -1.02
CA SER A 19 -1.01 8.92 -2.15
C SER A 19 -0.67 7.71 -3.04
N ILE A 20 -0.50 6.52 -2.45
CA ILE A 20 -0.32 5.26 -3.21
C ILE A 20 -1.59 4.94 -4.00
N LEU A 21 -2.76 4.96 -3.34
CA LEU A 21 -4.06 4.70 -3.94
C LEU A 21 -4.32 5.59 -5.15
N LEU A 22 -4.10 6.90 -5.01
CA LEU A 22 -4.28 7.86 -6.10
C LEU A 22 -3.30 7.61 -7.24
N SER A 23 -2.03 7.31 -6.95
CA SER A 23 -1.03 7.01 -7.97
C SER A 23 -1.35 5.75 -8.77
N PHE A 24 -1.88 4.72 -8.12
CA PHE A 24 -2.32 3.48 -8.78
C PHE A 24 -3.59 3.69 -9.60
N LYS A 25 -4.53 4.50 -9.10
CA LYS A 25 -5.72 4.91 -9.84
C LYS A 25 -5.37 5.61 -11.16
N ASP A 26 -4.38 6.51 -11.15
CA ASP A 26 -3.92 7.20 -12.37
C ASP A 26 -3.31 6.24 -13.39
N LYS A 27 -2.77 5.09 -12.93
CA LYS A 27 -2.29 3.98 -13.77
C LYS A 27 -3.39 2.99 -14.17
N GLY A 28 -4.64 3.22 -13.78
CA GLY A 28 -5.76 2.33 -14.05
C GLY A 28 -5.75 1.04 -13.23
N ILE A 29 -5.04 1.00 -12.11
CA ILE A 29 -4.93 -0.18 -11.25
C ILE A 29 -5.73 0.07 -9.96
N ALA A 30 -6.69 -0.80 -9.67
CA ALA A 30 -7.46 -0.76 -8.44
C ALA A 30 -6.72 -1.49 -7.30
N ILE A 31 -6.40 -0.76 -6.24
CA ILE A 31 -5.82 -1.31 -5.01
C ILE A 31 -6.58 -0.77 -3.79
N SER A 32 -6.26 -1.28 -2.60
CA SER A 32 -6.79 -0.77 -1.33
C SER A 32 -5.65 -0.38 -0.40
N THR A 33 -5.92 0.50 0.55
CA THR A 33 -4.96 0.96 1.56
C THR A 33 -5.66 1.03 2.92
N GLY A 34 -4.95 0.70 4.00
CA GLY A 34 -5.54 0.64 5.33
C GLY A 34 -6.74 -0.31 5.42
N SER A 35 -7.55 -0.18 6.48
CA SER A 35 -8.85 -0.85 6.56
C SER A 35 -9.67 -0.38 5.37
N ALA A 36 -10.06 -1.32 4.50
CA ALA A 36 -10.70 -1.16 3.19
C ALA A 36 -11.90 -0.18 3.09
N CYS A 37 -12.33 0.41 4.19
CA CYS A 37 -13.29 1.48 4.28
C CYS A 37 -12.52 2.78 4.58
N THR A 38 -12.31 3.63 3.58
CA THR A 38 -11.97 5.05 3.77
C THR A 38 -12.92 5.66 4.80
N SER A 39 -12.50 5.77 6.06
CA SER A 39 -13.19 6.63 7.01
C SER A 39 -13.00 8.06 6.52
N LYS A 40 -13.96 8.95 6.78
CA LYS A 40 -13.83 10.39 6.49
C LYS A 40 -12.78 11.06 7.42
N THR A 41 -11.93 10.28 8.07
CA THR A 41 -10.99 10.69 9.11
C THR A 41 -9.60 10.18 8.73
N LEU A 42 -8.56 10.98 9.00
CA LEU A 42 -7.15 10.68 8.71
C LEU A 42 -6.56 9.61 9.65
N GLU A 43 -7.39 8.70 10.18
CA GLU A 43 -6.96 7.72 11.17
C GLU A 43 -6.40 6.46 10.49
N PRO A 44 -5.30 5.90 11.03
CA PRO A 44 -4.76 4.66 10.52
C PRO A 44 -5.72 3.49 10.77
N SER A 45 -5.51 2.40 10.02
CA SER A 45 -6.30 1.17 10.19
C SER A 45 -6.25 0.66 11.63
N HIS A 46 -7.40 0.62 12.31
CA HIS A 46 -7.50 0.06 13.66
C HIS A 46 -7.01 -1.40 13.72
N THR A 47 -7.16 -2.17 12.65
CA THR A 47 -6.62 -3.54 12.57
C THR A 47 -5.09 -3.53 12.57
N LEU A 48 -4.45 -2.65 11.81
CA LEU A 48 -2.99 -2.53 11.81
C LEU A 48 -2.46 -2.06 13.17
N ILE A 49 -3.13 -1.10 13.81
CA ILE A 49 -2.80 -0.66 15.16
C ILE A 49 -2.93 -1.81 16.16
N ALA A 50 -4.00 -2.62 16.07
CA ALA A 50 -4.18 -3.78 16.94
C ALA A 50 -3.10 -4.87 16.77
N THR A 51 -2.42 -4.92 15.61
CA THR A 51 -1.27 -5.80 15.40
C THR A 51 0.04 -5.27 15.99
N GLY A 52 0.01 -4.10 16.64
CA GLY A 52 1.16 -3.48 17.32
C GLY A 52 1.94 -2.49 16.46
N LEU A 53 1.44 -2.14 15.27
CA LEU A 53 2.04 -1.08 14.47
C LEU A 53 1.77 0.29 15.08
N LEU A 54 2.77 1.18 14.99
CA LEU A 54 2.60 2.58 15.33
C LEU A 54 1.70 3.28 14.29
N HIS A 55 1.15 4.43 14.66
CA HIS A 55 0.30 5.21 13.75
C HIS A 55 1.04 5.58 12.46
N GLU A 56 2.24 6.14 12.59
CA GLU A 56 3.13 6.51 11.49
C GLU A 56 3.45 5.34 10.54
N GLU A 57 3.52 4.13 11.08
CA GLU A 57 3.77 2.94 10.30
C GLU A 57 2.51 2.49 9.53
N ALA A 58 1.35 2.49 10.18
CA ALA A 58 0.12 2.02 9.56
C ALA A 58 -0.34 2.85 8.34
N HIS A 59 0.11 4.10 8.22
CA HIS A 59 -0.24 4.99 7.10
C HIS A 59 0.24 4.50 5.74
N GLY A 60 1.41 3.85 5.64
CA GLY A 60 1.99 3.42 4.37
C GLY A 60 1.49 2.08 3.85
N SER A 61 0.28 1.67 4.22
CA SER A 61 -0.26 0.35 3.89
C SER A 61 -0.80 0.24 2.47
N LEU A 62 -0.51 -0.88 1.82
CA LEU A 62 -1.00 -1.28 0.51
C LEU A 62 -1.54 -2.72 0.59
N GLN A 63 -2.82 -2.88 0.30
CA GLN A 63 -3.49 -4.16 0.20
C GLN A 63 -3.87 -4.44 -1.26
N ILE A 64 -3.41 -5.59 -1.75
CA ILE A 64 -3.74 -6.15 -3.05
C ILE A 64 -4.51 -7.44 -2.80
N THR A 65 -5.71 -7.54 -3.38
CA THR A 65 -6.52 -8.75 -3.33
C THR A 65 -6.80 -9.21 -4.75
N THR A 66 -6.42 -10.43 -5.08
CA THR A 66 -6.66 -11.02 -6.40
C THR A 66 -7.94 -11.87 -6.40
N GLY A 67 -8.54 -12.02 -7.57
CA GLY A 67 -9.71 -12.84 -7.81
C GLY A 67 -9.53 -13.78 -8.99
N ARG A 68 -10.53 -14.62 -9.24
CA ARG A 68 -10.50 -15.65 -10.30
C ARG A 68 -10.29 -15.13 -11.73
N PHE A 69 -10.42 -13.82 -11.93
CA PHE A 69 -10.35 -13.18 -13.24
C PHE A 69 -9.05 -12.40 -13.45
N ASN A 70 -8.19 -12.30 -12.43
CA ASN A 70 -6.89 -11.69 -12.62
C ASN A 70 -5.99 -12.60 -13.46
N THR A 71 -5.19 -11.96 -14.29
CA THR A 71 -4.21 -12.58 -15.19
C THR A 71 -2.79 -12.32 -14.70
N ASN A 72 -1.81 -13.05 -15.23
CA ASN A 72 -0.41 -12.75 -14.92
C ASN A 72 -0.02 -11.34 -15.41
N ASP A 73 -0.55 -10.89 -16.54
CA ASP A 73 -0.34 -9.54 -17.05
C ASP A 73 -0.82 -8.45 -16.06
N ASP A 74 -1.93 -8.70 -15.33
CA ASP A 74 -2.38 -7.80 -14.27
C ASP A 74 -1.35 -7.73 -13.13
N ILE A 75 -0.76 -8.88 -12.78
CA ILE A 75 0.28 -8.97 -11.75
C ILE A 75 1.54 -8.24 -12.19
N ASP A 76 1.97 -8.44 -13.44
CA ASP A 76 3.17 -7.80 -13.99
C ASP A 76 3.01 -6.27 -13.99
N ARG A 77 1.84 -5.75 -14.39
CA ARG A 77 1.52 -4.31 -14.30
C ARG A 77 1.62 -3.77 -12.88
N VAL A 78 1.15 -4.52 -11.89
CA VAL A 78 1.26 -4.14 -10.47
C VAL A 78 2.72 -4.14 -10.03
N LEU A 79 3.49 -5.15 -10.41
CA LEU A 79 4.91 -5.28 -10.06
C LEU A 79 5.78 -4.18 -10.67
N GLU A 80 5.44 -3.70 -11.87
CA GLU A 80 6.08 -2.54 -12.50
C GLU A 80 5.68 -1.22 -11.81
N ALA A 81 4.40 -1.08 -11.44
CA ALA A 81 3.87 0.15 -10.86
C ALA A 81 4.36 0.40 -9.42
N ILE A 82 4.50 -0.64 -8.59
CA ILE A 82 4.93 -0.52 -7.19
C ILE A 82 6.23 0.28 -7.03
N PRO A 83 7.37 -0.12 -7.62
CA PRO A 83 8.64 0.57 -7.42
C PRO A 83 8.62 2.01 -7.95
N GLU A 84 7.95 2.26 -9.08
CA GLU A 84 7.81 3.59 -9.65
C GLU A 84 7.05 4.54 -8.71
N VAL A 85 5.88 4.11 -8.23
CA VAL A 85 5.04 4.90 -7.32
C VAL A 85 5.77 5.12 -5.99
N VAL A 86 6.34 4.05 -5.41
CA VAL A 86 7.01 4.11 -4.11
C VAL A 86 8.23 5.02 -4.17
N SER A 87 9.05 4.93 -5.22
CA SER A 87 10.23 5.80 -5.39
C SER A 87 9.81 7.26 -5.49
N ARG A 88 8.86 7.56 -6.38
CA ARG A 88 8.37 8.93 -6.60
C ARG A 88 7.82 9.56 -5.32
N LEU A 89 7.02 8.81 -4.55
CA LEU A 89 6.45 9.31 -3.30
C LEU A 89 7.51 9.48 -2.20
N ARG A 90 8.54 8.64 -2.17
CA ARG A 90 9.66 8.78 -1.24
C ARG A 90 10.52 10.00 -1.54
N ASP A 91 10.72 10.33 -2.81
CA ASP A 91 11.47 11.54 -3.22
C ASP A 91 10.78 12.84 -2.76
N LEU A 92 9.44 12.80 -2.63
CA LEU A 92 8.62 13.91 -2.14
C LEU A 92 8.46 13.92 -0.62
N SER A 93 8.84 12.84 0.06
CA SER A 93 8.57 12.67 1.48
C SER A 93 9.63 13.36 2.34
N PRO A 94 9.26 14.33 3.20
CA PRO A 94 10.21 15.00 4.10
C PRO A 94 10.67 14.09 5.25
N ILE A 95 9.97 12.97 5.49
CA ILE A 95 10.23 12.06 6.61
C ILE A 95 10.94 10.77 6.19
N TYR A 96 10.99 10.48 4.90
CA TYR A 96 11.66 9.27 4.43
C TYR A 96 13.18 9.40 4.57
N LYS A 97 13.75 8.55 5.42
CA LYS A 97 15.20 8.38 5.53
C LYS A 97 15.56 7.03 4.93
N PRO A 98 16.31 6.97 3.82
CA PRO A 98 16.73 5.69 3.26
C PRO A 98 17.51 4.92 4.34
N LYS A 99 17.04 3.70 4.65
CA LYS A 99 17.79 2.80 5.53
C LYS A 99 19.12 2.50 4.84
N ARG A 100 20.24 2.93 5.44
CA ARG A 100 21.57 2.46 5.05
C ARG A 100 21.59 0.96 5.33
N VAL A 101 21.60 0.16 4.27
CA VAL A 101 21.86 -1.28 4.32
C VAL A 101 23.36 -1.49 4.32
#